data_AF-A0A3Q2DEY4-F1
#
_entry.id   AF-A0A3Q2DEY4-F1
#
_cell.length_a   1.000
_cell.length_b   1.000
_cell.length_c   1.000
_cell.angle_alpha   90.00
_cell.angle_beta   90.00
_cell.angle_gamma   90.00
#
_symmetry.space_group_name_H-M   'P 1'
#
loop_
_entity.id
_entity.type
_entity.pdbx_description
1 polymer ?
#
loop_
_entity_poly.entity_id
_entity_poly.type
_entity_poly.pdbx_seq_one_letter_code
_entity_poly.pdbx_strand_id
1 'polypeptide(L)'
;MPVVPRHTTCLLFMLHVLFYSSRAITIMSGSPSPLTTHVLNTALGVPGSNVNLKLFQQDPSTSAWHLITTGTTNKDGRCPGLITQQQFKSGVYKLHFETSQYWASMGQASFYPYVEIVFTVTDPDQMYHVPLLLSRFSYSTYRGS
;
A
#
# COMPACT_ATOMS: atom_id res chain seq x y z
N MET A 1 -6.50 -82.92 33.91
CA MET A 1 -7.36 -82.38 34.99
C MET A 1 -6.42 -82.15 36.17
N PRO A 2 -5.97 -80.91 36.52
CA PRO A 2 -6.76 -79.78 37.09
C PRO A 2 -6.43 -78.42 36.39
N VAL A 3 -7.23 -77.34 36.35
CA VAL A 3 -7.80 -76.35 37.33
C VAL A 3 -6.83 -75.23 37.80
N VAL A 4 -6.93 -74.04 37.13
CA VAL A 4 -6.92 -72.62 37.65
C VAL A 4 -5.55 -72.03 38.15
N PRO A 5 -5.24 -70.69 38.22
CA PRO A 5 -6.02 -69.43 38.06
C PRO A 5 -5.43 -68.27 37.19
N ARG A 6 -6.26 -67.21 37.11
CA ARG A 6 -6.09 -65.83 36.60
C ARG A 6 -5.04 -64.97 37.33
N HIS A 7 -4.83 -63.76 36.78
CA HIS A 7 -4.30 -62.50 37.37
C HIS A 7 -2.88 -62.14 36.88
N THR A 8 -2.46 -60.90 36.58
CA THR A 8 -3.03 -59.53 36.47
C THR A 8 -1.89 -58.69 35.84
N THR A 9 -2.20 -57.52 35.29
CA THR A 9 -1.27 -56.37 35.07
C THR A 9 -0.15 -56.53 34.05
N CYS A 10 -0.39 -56.04 32.82
CA CYS A 10 0.70 -55.57 31.95
C CYS A 10 0.80 -54.04 32.10
N LEU A 11 1.98 -53.60 32.52
CA LEU A 11 2.31 -52.26 32.97
C LEU A 11 2.43 -51.28 31.79
N LEU A 12 1.87 -50.10 31.98
CA LEU A 12 1.98 -48.88 31.18
C LEU A 12 3.45 -48.50 30.89
N PHE A 13 3.80 -48.23 29.63
CA PHE A 13 4.91 -47.30 29.31
C PHE A 13 4.43 -46.34 28.22
N MET A 14 4.07 -45.13 28.64
CA MET A 14 3.61 -44.05 27.78
C MET A 14 4.75 -43.51 26.92
N LEU A 15 4.61 -43.63 25.60
CA LEU A 15 5.40 -42.90 24.62
C LEU A 15 4.96 -41.42 24.67
N HIS A 16 5.72 -40.56 25.34
CA HIS A 16 5.52 -39.11 25.29
C HIS A 16 6.06 -38.58 23.97
N VAL A 17 5.21 -38.57 22.94
CA VAL A 17 5.45 -37.76 21.73
C VAL A 17 5.25 -36.31 22.11
N LEU A 18 6.34 -35.59 22.34
CA LEU A 18 6.33 -34.13 22.46
C LEU A 18 5.90 -33.54 21.11
N PHE A 19 4.62 -33.22 20.97
CA PHE A 19 4.12 -32.36 19.91
C PHE A 19 4.64 -30.94 20.15
N TYR A 20 5.78 -30.60 19.56
CA TYR A 20 6.16 -29.20 19.38
C TYR A 20 5.18 -28.60 18.36
N SER A 21 4.19 -27.86 18.86
CA SER A 21 3.32 -27.02 18.04
C SER A 21 4.17 -25.89 17.45
N SER A 22 4.66 -26.06 16.22
CA SER A 22 5.18 -24.95 15.43
C SER A 22 4.07 -23.93 15.22
N ARG A 23 4.08 -22.85 16.02
CA ARG A 23 3.31 -21.65 15.69
C ARG A 23 3.90 -21.08 14.41
N ALA A 24 3.21 -21.30 13.29
CA ALA A 24 3.42 -20.49 12.11
C ALA A 24 3.26 -19.03 12.50
N ILE A 25 4.31 -18.23 12.33
CA ILE A 25 4.22 -16.78 12.40
C ILE A 25 3.44 -16.37 11.15
N THR A 26 2.13 -16.13 11.32
CA THR A 26 1.35 -15.43 10.30
C THR A 26 1.93 -14.02 10.21
N ILE A 27 2.77 -13.78 9.22
CA ILE A 27 3.08 -12.42 8.78
C ILE A 27 1.74 -11.85 8.32
N MET A 28 1.13 -11.00 9.13
CA MET A 28 0.00 -10.19 8.70
C MET A 28 0.53 -9.23 7.63
N SER A 29 0.51 -9.65 6.36
CA SER A 29 0.57 -8.71 5.26
C SER A 29 -0.61 -7.78 5.44
N GLY A 30 -0.36 -6.53 5.82
CA GLY A 30 -1.41 -5.51 5.89
C GLY A 30 -2.18 -5.50 4.58
N SER A 31 -3.51 -5.37 4.64
CA SER A 31 -4.35 -5.29 3.45
C SER A 31 -3.79 -4.23 2.48
N PRO A 32 -3.78 -4.49 1.16
CA PRO A 32 -3.28 -3.53 0.19
C PRO A 32 -4.04 -2.20 0.30
N SER A 33 -3.33 -1.09 0.10
CA SER A 33 -3.91 0.26 0.13
C SER A 33 -5.02 0.39 -0.92
N PRO A 34 -6.25 0.85 -0.56
CA PRO A 34 -7.34 1.04 -1.52
C PRO A 34 -7.07 2.17 -2.51
N LEU A 35 -6.17 3.09 -2.16
CA LEU A 35 -5.67 4.11 -3.06
C LEU A 35 -4.26 3.75 -3.52
N THR A 36 -4.04 3.76 -4.83
CA THR A 36 -2.75 3.48 -5.44
C THR A 36 -2.39 4.55 -6.46
N THR A 37 -1.09 4.69 -6.74
CA THR A 37 -0.57 5.58 -7.78
C THR A 37 0.56 4.90 -8.55
N HIS A 38 0.82 5.40 -9.76
CA HIS A 38 1.93 5.01 -10.61
C HIS A 38 2.38 6.25 -11.37
N VAL A 39 3.63 6.64 -11.18
CA VAL A 39 4.25 7.74 -11.90
C VAL A 39 5.04 7.18 -13.07
N LEU A 40 4.78 7.69 -14.27
CA LEU A 40 5.44 7.32 -15.51
C LEU A 40 6.13 8.55 -16.10
N ASN A 41 7.43 8.46 -16.35
CA ASN A 41 8.15 9.45 -17.14
C ASN A 41 7.94 9.12 -18.63
N THR A 42 7.01 9.81 -19.25
CA THR A 42 6.63 9.56 -20.65
C THR A 42 7.62 10.12 -21.66
N ALA A 43 8.49 11.05 -21.24
CA ALA A 43 9.55 11.57 -22.12
C ALA A 43 10.66 10.54 -22.36
N LEU A 44 10.89 9.65 -21.38
CA LEU A 44 11.93 8.61 -21.44
C LEU A 44 11.37 7.20 -21.59
N GLY A 45 10.05 7.02 -21.43
CA GLY A 45 9.40 5.70 -21.47
C GLY A 45 9.78 4.80 -20.30
N VAL A 46 10.03 5.37 -19.11
CA VAL A 46 10.43 4.65 -17.90
C VAL A 46 9.56 5.02 -16.69
N PRO A 47 9.52 4.20 -15.63
CA PRO A 47 8.86 4.59 -14.40
C PRO A 47 9.46 5.86 -13.80
N GLY A 48 8.61 6.73 -13.26
CA GLY A 48 9.01 7.89 -12.48
C GLY A 48 9.40 7.47 -11.07
N SER A 49 10.58 6.87 -10.91
CA SER A 49 11.12 6.45 -9.62
C SER A 49 11.64 7.63 -8.79
N ASN A 50 11.61 7.51 -7.46
CA ASN A 50 12.08 8.52 -6.50
C ASN A 50 11.35 9.87 -6.58
N VAL A 51 10.09 9.86 -7.00
CA VAL A 51 9.20 11.03 -6.98
C VAL A 51 8.61 11.14 -5.58
N ASN A 52 8.89 12.24 -4.89
CA ASN A 52 8.26 12.54 -3.61
C ASN A 52 6.81 12.94 -3.81
N LEU A 53 5.95 12.42 -2.94
CA LEU A 53 4.53 12.74 -2.95
C LEU A 53 3.93 12.84 -1.55
N LYS A 54 2.76 13.47 -1.48
CA LYS A 54 1.96 13.61 -0.26
C LYS A 54 0.49 13.35 -0.57
N LEU A 55 -0.20 12.64 0.32
CA LEU A 55 -1.65 12.44 0.27
C LEU A 55 -2.31 13.32 1.32
N PHE A 56 -3.35 14.04 0.91
CA PHE A 56 -4.20 14.82 1.80
C PHE A 56 -5.68 14.43 1.64
N GLN A 57 -6.46 14.69 2.69
CA GLN A 57 -7.92 14.70 2.65
C GLN A 57 -8.41 16.10 3.01
N GLN A 58 -9.45 16.56 2.33
CA GLN A 58 -10.10 17.82 2.63
C GLN A 58 -11.10 17.64 3.78
N ASP A 59 -11.04 18.52 4.76
CA ASP A 59 -12.10 18.64 5.77
C ASP A 59 -13.36 19.23 5.12
N PRO A 60 -14.51 18.54 5.21
CA PRO A 60 -15.74 18.96 4.53
C PRO A 60 -16.38 20.22 5.12
N SER A 61 -16.03 20.60 6.36
CA SER A 61 -16.61 21.75 7.05
C SER A 61 -15.78 23.03 6.88
N THR A 62 -14.45 22.90 6.83
CA THR A 62 -13.52 24.02 6.79
C THR A 62 -12.82 24.19 5.44
N SER A 63 -12.93 23.19 4.55
CA SER A 63 -12.16 23.09 3.30
C SER A 63 -10.63 23.02 3.50
N ALA A 64 -10.15 22.83 4.73
CA ALA A 64 -8.74 22.67 5.04
C ALA A 64 -8.19 21.33 4.56
N TRP A 65 -6.91 21.28 4.18
CA TRP A 65 -6.23 20.04 3.76
C TRP A 65 -5.47 19.42 4.93
N HIS A 66 -5.80 18.17 5.27
CA HIS A 66 -5.11 17.39 6.29
C HIS A 66 -4.18 16.37 5.65
N LEU A 67 -2.90 16.41 6.01
CA LEU A 67 -1.91 15.44 5.55
C LEU A 67 -2.21 14.06 6.13
N ILE A 68 -2.33 13.06 5.27
CA ILE A 68 -2.50 11.66 5.65
C ILE A 68 -1.16 10.93 5.62
N THR A 69 -0.41 11.07 4.53
CA THR A 69 0.81 10.29 4.30
C THR A 69 1.77 11.04 3.40
N THR A 70 3.07 10.87 3.66
CA THR A 70 4.16 11.24 2.76
C THR A 70 4.79 9.97 2.21
N GLY A 71 5.29 10.01 0.98
CA GLY A 71 5.88 8.85 0.34
C GLY A 71 6.82 9.21 -0.79
N THR A 72 7.52 8.20 -1.29
CA THR A 72 8.43 8.30 -2.42
C THR A 72 8.19 7.10 -3.33
N THR A 73 8.09 7.31 -4.63
CA THR A 73 7.86 6.21 -5.58
C THR A 73 9.07 5.27 -5.64
N ASN A 74 8.79 3.97 -5.71
CA ASN A 74 9.79 2.92 -5.83
C ASN A 74 10.37 2.83 -7.26
N LYS A 75 11.18 1.81 -7.53
CA LYS A 75 11.82 1.58 -8.85
C LYS A 75 10.81 1.36 -9.99
N ASP A 76 9.60 0.92 -9.66
CA ASP A 76 8.48 0.74 -10.61
C ASP A 76 7.56 1.97 -10.64
N GLY A 77 7.99 3.13 -10.10
CA GLY A 77 7.20 4.36 -10.10
C GLY A 77 5.95 4.31 -9.21
N ARG A 78 5.80 3.30 -8.36
CA ARG A 78 4.62 3.11 -7.47
C ARG A 78 4.92 3.54 -6.05
N CYS A 79 3.88 3.93 -5.32
CA CYS A 79 3.96 4.21 -3.89
C CYS A 79 2.92 3.34 -3.15
N PRO A 80 3.30 2.16 -2.63
CA PRO A 80 2.39 1.33 -1.85
C PRO A 80 2.09 1.97 -0.49
N GLY A 81 0.98 1.58 0.15
CA GLY A 81 0.67 1.99 1.52
C GLY A 81 0.29 3.47 1.69
N LEU A 82 -0.34 4.09 0.69
CA LEU A 82 -0.76 5.50 0.75
C LEU A 82 -1.80 5.76 1.84
N ILE A 83 -2.69 4.81 2.08
CA ILE A 83 -3.73 4.90 3.12
C ILE A 83 -4.20 3.51 3.51
N THR A 84 -4.67 3.35 4.74
CA THR A 84 -5.30 2.10 5.19
C THR A 84 -6.78 2.06 4.81
N GLN A 85 -7.37 0.87 4.67
CA GLN A 85 -8.81 0.72 4.43
C GLN A 85 -9.65 1.41 5.53
N GLN A 86 -9.18 1.39 6.77
CA GLN A 86 -9.87 1.99 7.91
C GLN A 86 -9.94 3.52 7.80
N GLN A 87 -8.89 4.15 7.27
CA GLN A 87 -8.80 5.61 7.08
C GLN A 87 -9.44 6.10 5.78
N PHE A 88 -9.58 5.24 4.78
CA PHE A 88 -10.17 5.60 3.50
C PHE A 88 -11.70 5.74 3.64
N LYS A 89 -12.22 6.94 3.39
CA LYS A 89 -13.62 7.31 3.54
C LYS A 89 -14.08 8.07 2.30
N SER A 90 -15.39 8.20 2.11
CA SER A 90 -15.92 9.14 1.12
C SER A 90 -15.46 10.56 1.44
N GLY A 91 -15.05 11.31 0.42
CA GLY A 91 -14.55 12.67 0.60
C GLY A 91 -13.68 13.14 -0.57
N VAL A 92 -13.11 14.33 -0.43
CA VAL A 92 -12.19 14.90 -1.42
C VAL A 92 -10.76 14.66 -0.97
N TYR A 93 -9.95 14.11 -1.85
CA TYR A 93 -8.54 13.80 -1.62
C TYR A 93 -7.66 14.56 -2.59
N LYS A 94 -6.38 14.69 -2.23
CA LYS A 94 -5.37 15.33 -3.05
C LYS A 94 -4.05 14.58 -2.99
N LEU A 95 -3.53 14.21 -4.16
CA LEU A 95 -2.15 13.75 -4.31
C LEU A 95 -1.29 14.91 -4.81
N HIS A 96 -0.27 15.27 -4.04
CA HIS A 96 0.73 16.28 -4.38
C HIS A 96 2.01 15.59 -4.80
N PHE A 97 2.51 15.85 -6.01
CA PHE A 97 3.75 15.29 -6.55
C PHE A 97 4.81 16.39 -6.74
N GLU A 98 6.00 16.19 -6.19
CA GLU A 98 7.12 17.14 -6.23
C GLU A 98 7.86 17.06 -7.59
N THR A 99 7.19 17.49 -8.67
CA THR A 99 7.67 17.28 -10.06
C THR A 99 8.93 18.05 -10.40
N SER A 100 9.11 19.29 -9.91
CA SER A 100 10.37 20.01 -10.14
C SER A 100 11.55 19.34 -9.46
N GLN A 101 11.38 18.83 -8.23
CA GLN A 101 12.44 18.11 -7.54
C GLN A 101 12.85 16.85 -8.32
N TYR A 102 11.87 16.11 -8.84
CA TYR A 102 12.11 14.94 -9.69
C TYR A 102 12.93 15.30 -10.93
N TRP A 103 12.52 16.30 -11.72
CA TRP A 103 13.26 16.69 -12.92
C TRP A 103 14.64 17.28 -12.61
N ALA A 104 14.76 18.07 -11.54
CA ALA A 104 16.03 18.65 -11.10
C ALA A 104 17.06 17.56 -10.73
N SER A 105 16.61 16.45 -10.13
CA SER A 105 17.49 15.30 -9.83
C SER A 105 18.09 14.64 -11.08
N MET A 106 17.49 14.87 -12.26
CA MET A 106 17.99 14.42 -13.56
C MET A 106 18.68 15.55 -14.36
N GLY A 107 18.96 16.70 -13.72
CA GLY A 107 19.60 17.85 -14.37
C GLY A 107 18.69 18.59 -15.36
N GLN A 108 17.36 18.50 -15.21
CA GLN A 108 16.41 19.15 -16.11
C GLN A 108 15.42 20.04 -15.35
N ALA A 109 14.95 21.12 -15.97
CA ALA A 109 13.89 21.96 -15.42
C ALA A 109 12.50 21.40 -15.77
N SER A 110 11.57 21.46 -14.82
CA SER A 110 10.15 21.21 -15.05
C SER A 110 9.43 22.53 -15.28
N PHE A 111 8.46 22.56 -16.19
CA PHE A 111 7.52 23.68 -16.27
C PHE A 111 6.59 23.72 -15.04
N TYR A 112 6.27 22.56 -14.48
CA TYR A 112 5.40 22.43 -13.31
C TYR A 112 6.25 22.34 -12.04
N PRO A 113 6.14 23.32 -11.11
CA PRO A 113 6.85 23.27 -9.82
C PRO A 113 6.48 22.03 -9.00
N TYR A 114 5.20 21.69 -9.03
CA TYR A 114 4.58 20.49 -8.49
C TYR A 114 3.29 20.22 -9.28
N VAL A 115 2.71 19.03 -9.10
CA VAL A 115 1.39 18.68 -9.64
C VAL A 115 0.50 18.22 -8.50
N GLU A 116 -0.68 18.82 -8.38
CA GLU A 116 -1.73 18.34 -7.46
C GLU A 116 -2.89 17.73 -8.24
N ILE A 117 -3.24 16.50 -7.91
CA ILE A 117 -4.42 15.82 -8.47
C ILE A 117 -5.47 15.74 -7.35
N VAL A 118 -6.53 16.53 -7.50
CA VAL A 118 -7.67 16.56 -6.57
C VAL A 118 -8.79 15.68 -7.12
N PHE A 119 -9.34 14.79 -6.30
CA PHE A 119 -10.36 13.84 -6.72
C PHE A 119 -11.33 13.50 -5.60
N THR A 120 -12.55 13.11 -5.99
CA THR A 120 -13.60 12.70 -5.06
C THR A 120 -13.67 11.18 -4.97
N VAL A 121 -13.73 10.67 -3.75
CA VAL A 121 -14.05 9.28 -3.43
C VAL A 121 -15.49 9.23 -2.97
N THR A 122 -16.33 8.48 -3.67
CA THR A 122 -17.74 8.28 -3.33
C THR A 122 -17.98 6.92 -2.69
N ASP A 123 -17.23 5.91 -3.13
CA ASP A 123 -17.38 4.52 -2.67
C ASP A 123 -16.02 4.01 -2.16
N PRO A 124 -15.75 4.08 -0.84
CA PRO A 124 -14.45 3.70 -0.27
C PRO A 124 -14.16 2.18 -0.33
N ASP A 125 -15.13 1.36 -0.74
CA ASP A 125 -14.93 -0.08 -0.91
C ASP A 125 -14.34 -0.42 -2.29
N GLN A 126 -14.27 0.55 -3.20
CA GLN A 126 -13.58 0.40 -4.49
C GLN A 126 -12.09 0.70 -4.39
N MET A 127 -11.33 0.06 -5.27
CA MET A 127 -9.97 0.46 -5.59
C MET A 127 -9.96 1.77 -6.40
N TYR A 128 -9.06 2.66 -6.04
CA TYR A 128 -8.77 3.90 -6.76
C TYR A 128 -7.31 3.86 -7.22
N HIS A 129 -7.11 3.85 -8.54
CA HIS A 129 -5.80 4.07 -9.13
C HIS A 129 -5.74 5.47 -9.73
N VAL A 130 -4.83 6.31 -9.24
CA VAL A 130 -4.65 7.70 -9.70
C VAL A 130 -3.18 7.88 -10.14
N PRO A 131 -2.83 7.56 -11.40
CA PRO A 131 -1.48 7.69 -11.91
C PRO A 131 -1.14 9.11 -12.34
N LEU A 132 0.15 9.37 -12.51
CA LEU A 132 0.69 10.58 -13.10
C LEU A 132 1.59 10.21 -14.29
N LEU A 133 1.19 10.58 -15.50
CA LEU A 133 2.00 10.47 -16.69
C LEU A 133 2.65 11.83 -16.93
N LEU A 134 3.98 11.90 -16.93
CA LEU A 134 4.71 13.16 -16.80
C LEU A 134 5.81 13.30 -17.85
N SER A 135 5.83 14.45 -18.52
CA SER A 135 6.98 15.02 -19.21
C SER A 135 7.36 16.36 -18.55
N ARG A 136 8.39 17.05 -19.06
CA ARG A 136 8.78 18.38 -18.56
C ARG A 136 7.75 19.47 -18.82
N PHE A 137 6.91 19.28 -19.84
CA PHE A 137 6.00 20.32 -20.37
C PHE A 137 4.58 19.81 -20.61
N SER A 138 4.27 18.58 -20.19
CA SER A 138 2.92 18.04 -20.18
C SER A 138 2.77 17.04 -19.04
N TYR A 139 1.56 16.87 -18.54
CA TYR A 139 1.19 15.73 -17.71
C TYR A 139 -0.25 15.32 -17.99
N SER A 140 -0.59 14.09 -17.63
CA SER A 140 -1.96 13.60 -17.63
C SER A 140 -2.22 12.65 -16.46
N THR A 141 -3.49 12.46 -16.16
CA THR A 141 -3.99 11.51 -15.15
C THR A 141 -5.34 10.95 -15.61
N TYR A 142 -5.78 9.88 -14.97
CA TYR A 142 -7.08 9.25 -15.16
C TYR A 142 -7.47 8.47 -13.89
N ARG A 143 -8.74 8.07 -13.75
CA ARG A 143 -9.14 7.11 -12.71
C ARG A 143 -9.04 5.70 -13.28
N GLY A 144 -8.15 4.88 -12.73
CA GLY A 144 -8.12 3.44 -12.95
C GLY A 144 -8.87 2.67 -11.86
N SER A 145 -9.25 1.42 -12.18
CA SER A 145 -9.83 0.43 -11.27
C SER A 145 -8.77 -0.40 -10.58
#